data_AF-A0A7C5KDD7-F1
#
_entry.id   AF-A0A7C5KDD7-F1
#
_cell.length_a   1.000
_cell.length_b   1.000
_cell.length_c   1.000
_cell.angle_alpha   90.00
_cell.angle_beta   90.00
_cell.angle_gamma   90.00
#
_symmetry.space_group_name_H-M   'P 1'
#
loop_
_entity.id
_entity.type
_entity.pdbx_description
1 polymer ?
#
loop_
_entity_poly.entity_id
_entity_poly.type
_entity_poly.pdbx_seq_one_letter_code
_entity_poly.pdbx_strand_id
1 'polypeptide(L)'
;MVFLPLLIEEKEKKYYFYPDKSEIEDKIKLNKVKFFEKNYYYGSLDEIKEILNLYPEKYKKEAEKFLKNFEVQPKYFFVKNKRFILDKFYLVGILNVTPDSFSDGGLFYDKDKAVERGLELEEEGADIIDVGGESTRPGSLPVKTEEEMERVIPVIKTIIEEKKVPLSIDTTKAVVAE
;
A
#
# COMPACT_ATOMS: atom_id res chain seq x y z
N MET A 1 -35.96 1.61 -1.02
CA MET A 1 -34.78 0.78 -1.36
C MET A 1 -33.66 1.18 -0.40
N VAL A 2 -33.20 0.23 0.41
CA VAL A 2 -32.23 0.44 1.49
C VAL A 2 -30.87 0.00 0.95
N PHE A 3 -29.86 0.87 0.98
CA PHE A 3 -28.49 0.45 0.70
C PHE A 3 -27.70 0.35 2.00
N LEU A 4 -27.25 -0.87 2.25
CA LEU A 4 -26.42 -1.32 3.37
C LEU A 4 -24.98 -0.82 3.19
N PRO A 5 -24.23 -0.58 4.28
CA PRO A 5 -22.77 -0.51 4.22
C PRO A 5 -22.20 -1.82 3.65
N LEU A 6 -21.10 -1.72 2.90
CA LEU A 6 -20.37 -2.90 2.39
C LEU A 6 -19.87 -3.73 3.58
N LEU A 7 -20.42 -4.94 3.74
CA LEU A 7 -19.98 -5.90 4.74
C LEU A 7 -18.82 -6.71 4.14
N ILE A 8 -17.63 -6.60 4.72
CA ILE A 8 -16.54 -7.53 4.46
C ILE A 8 -16.44 -8.46 5.68
N GLU A 9 -16.43 -9.77 5.44
CA GLU A 9 -16.20 -10.79 6.46
C GLU A 9 -14.81 -11.41 6.26
N GLU A 10 -13.93 -11.25 7.26
CA GLU A 10 -12.70 -12.04 7.36
C GLU A 10 -12.62 -12.67 8.74
N LYS A 11 -12.44 -13.99 8.83
CA LYS A 11 -12.10 -14.73 10.06
C LYS A 11 -12.94 -14.30 11.28
N GLU A 12 -14.27 -14.41 11.16
CA GLU A 12 -15.27 -14.04 12.19
C GLU A 12 -15.40 -12.54 12.53
N LYS A 13 -14.70 -11.65 11.82
CA LYS A 13 -14.83 -10.20 11.96
C LYS A 13 -15.66 -9.61 10.83
N LYS A 14 -16.69 -8.85 11.20
CA LYS A 14 -17.57 -8.07 10.31
C LYS A 14 -17.10 -6.62 10.31
N TYR A 15 -16.68 -6.11 9.16
CA TYR A 15 -16.29 -4.71 8.98
C TYR A 15 -17.47 -3.91 8.43
N TYR A 16 -17.75 -2.73 9.01
CA TYR A 16 -18.81 -1.83 8.55
C TYR A 16 -18.19 -0.53 8.04
N PHE A 17 -18.30 -0.28 6.73
CA PHE A 17 -17.90 0.98 6.11
C PHE A 17 -19.09 1.93 6.07
N TYR A 18 -19.03 3.06 6.79
CA TYR A 18 -20.01 4.12 6.56
C TYR A 18 -19.58 4.98 5.37
N PRO A 19 -20.51 5.34 4.48
CA PRO A 19 -20.20 6.16 3.32
C PRO A 19 -19.88 7.61 3.71
N ASP A 20 -19.33 8.34 2.74
CA ASP A 20 -19.02 9.78 2.72
C ASP A 20 -19.92 10.65 3.63
N LYS A 21 -19.32 11.70 4.23
CA LYS A 21 -19.98 12.71 5.10
C LYS A 21 -21.33 13.19 4.55
N SER A 22 -21.43 13.41 3.25
CA SER A 22 -22.67 13.82 2.56
C SER A 22 -23.81 12.82 2.70
N GLU A 23 -23.52 11.52 2.67
CA GLU A 23 -24.53 10.47 2.77
C GLU A 23 -25.04 10.26 4.22
N ILE A 24 -24.21 10.63 5.20
CA ILE A 24 -24.57 10.62 6.62
C ILE A 24 -25.54 11.76 6.95
N GLU A 25 -25.27 12.97 6.44
CA GLU A 25 -26.12 14.15 6.65
C GLU A 25 -27.56 13.91 6.17
N ASP A 26 -27.73 13.26 5.01
CA ASP A 26 -29.05 12.96 4.45
C ASP A 26 -29.79 11.86 5.23
N LYS A 27 -29.07 10.88 5.79
CA LYS A 27 -29.65 9.81 6.63
C LYS A 27 -30.09 10.31 8.00
N ILE A 28 -29.39 11.30 8.58
CA ILE A 28 -29.78 11.96 9.82
C ILE A 28 -31.09 12.73 9.65
N LYS A 29 -31.24 13.49 8.55
CA LYS A 29 -32.49 14.20 8.21
C LYS A 29 -33.69 13.24 8.11
N LEU A 30 -33.45 12.00 7.67
CA LEU A 30 -34.47 10.96 7.51
C LEU A 30 -34.76 10.16 8.80
N ASN A 31 -34.08 10.44 9.92
CA ASN A 31 -34.27 9.79 11.23
C ASN A 31 -34.12 8.25 11.17
N LYS A 32 -33.28 7.74 10.26
CA LYS A 32 -33.05 6.29 10.00
C LYS A 32 -31.69 5.79 10.52
N VAL A 33 -31.22 6.31 11.65
CA VAL A 33 -29.89 5.98 12.15
C VAL A 33 -29.95 4.90 13.24
N LYS A 34 -29.15 3.84 13.10
CA LYS A 34 -28.92 2.81 14.14
C LYS A 34 -27.45 2.84 14.54
N PHE A 35 -27.16 2.80 15.84
CA PHE A 35 -25.82 2.53 16.36
C PHE A 35 -25.53 1.02 16.27
N PHE A 36 -24.34 0.64 15.80
CA PHE A 36 -23.95 -0.77 15.59
C PHE A 36 -23.23 -1.34 16.82
N GLU A 37 -23.34 -2.67 17.02
CA GLU A 37 -22.83 -3.38 18.20
C GLU A 37 -21.34 -3.85 18.09
N LYS A 38 -20.59 -3.53 17.01
CA LYS A 38 -19.13 -3.88 16.90
C LYS A 38 -18.25 -2.72 16.37
N ASN A 39 -16.99 -2.72 16.81
CA ASN A 39 -16.14 -1.55 17.13
C ASN A 39 -15.05 -1.15 16.09
N TYR A 40 -15.30 -1.14 14.79
CA TYR A 40 -14.24 -0.78 13.83
C TYR A 40 -14.74 0.21 12.76
N TYR A 41 -14.06 1.36 12.66
CA TYR A 41 -14.29 2.39 11.64
C TYR A 41 -12.95 2.74 10.96
N TYR A 42 -13.01 3.06 9.68
CA TYR A 42 -11.87 3.51 8.89
C TYR A 42 -11.96 5.03 8.68
N GLY A 43 -11.08 5.78 9.34
CA GLY A 43 -11.00 7.24 9.28
C GLY A 43 -10.34 7.82 10.53
N SER A 44 -10.15 9.14 10.58
CA SER A 44 -9.51 9.79 11.72
C SER A 44 -10.47 9.92 12.90
N LEU A 45 -9.94 10.05 14.13
CA LEU A 45 -10.76 10.35 15.30
C LEU A 45 -11.56 11.64 15.12
N ASP A 46 -11.02 12.60 14.39
CA ASP A 46 -11.66 13.89 14.18
C ASP A 46 -12.82 13.79 13.17
N GLU A 47 -12.67 12.99 12.11
CA GLU A 47 -13.79 12.66 11.19
C GLU A 47 -14.94 11.98 11.95
N ILE A 48 -14.62 11.05 12.86
CA ILE A 48 -15.64 10.37 13.68
C ILE A 48 -16.33 11.34 14.62
N LYS A 49 -15.56 12.21 15.31
CA LYS A 49 -16.15 13.25 16.19
C LYS A 49 -17.05 14.21 15.40
N GLU A 50 -16.63 14.63 14.21
CA GLU A 50 -17.46 15.45 13.33
C GLU A 50 -18.78 14.77 12.98
N ILE A 51 -18.74 13.50 12.59
CA ILE A 51 -19.94 12.71 12.27
C ILE A 51 -20.87 12.60 13.48
N LEU A 52 -20.32 12.37 14.68
CA LEU A 52 -21.12 12.22 15.89
C LEU A 52 -21.74 13.54 16.36
N ASN A 53 -21.11 14.68 16.06
CA ASN A 53 -21.69 16.00 16.32
C ASN A 53 -22.93 16.29 15.46
N LEU A 54 -23.13 15.56 14.35
CA LEU A 54 -24.34 15.68 13.52
C LEU A 54 -25.54 14.96 14.15
N TYR A 55 -25.35 14.09 15.15
CA TYR A 55 -26.45 13.34 15.75
C TYR A 55 -27.34 14.23 16.64
N PRO A 56 -28.68 14.05 16.57
CA PRO A 56 -29.61 14.71 17.49
C PRO A 56 -29.28 14.47 18.96
N GLU A 57 -29.57 15.45 19.83
CA GLU A 57 -29.24 15.42 21.26
C GLU A 57 -29.63 14.15 22.01
N LYS A 58 -30.79 13.57 21.66
CA LYS A 58 -31.27 12.31 22.25
C LYS A 58 -30.30 11.13 22.11
N TYR A 59 -29.35 11.21 21.18
CA TYR A 59 -28.37 10.16 20.87
C TYR A 59 -26.94 10.50 21.35
N LYS A 60 -26.69 11.67 21.94
CA LYS A 60 -25.33 12.06 22.36
C LYS A 60 -24.70 11.11 23.38
N LYS A 61 -25.48 10.65 24.37
CA LYS A 61 -24.97 9.69 25.37
C LYS A 61 -24.54 8.35 24.75
N GLU A 62 -25.25 7.91 23.70
CA GLU A 62 -24.91 6.68 22.98
C GLU A 62 -23.67 6.87 22.10
N ALA A 63 -23.57 8.03 21.43
CA ALA A 63 -22.39 8.44 20.68
C ALA A 63 -21.11 8.53 21.55
N GLU A 64 -21.20 9.13 22.74
CA GLU A 64 -20.08 9.19 23.69
C GLU A 64 -19.66 7.80 24.19
N LYS A 65 -20.62 6.92 24.45
CA LYS A 65 -20.35 5.53 24.85
C LYS A 65 -19.69 4.75 23.70
N PHE A 66 -20.09 5.02 22.46
CA PHE A 66 -19.46 4.45 21.28
C PHE A 66 -18.00 4.92 21.16
N LEU A 67 -17.72 6.22 21.26
CA LEU A 67 -16.37 6.78 21.21
C LEU A 67 -15.43 6.22 22.29
N LYS A 68 -15.93 6.01 23.50
CA LYS A 68 -15.12 5.46 24.61
C LYS A 68 -14.66 4.03 24.38
N ASN A 69 -15.39 3.26 23.58
CA ASN A 69 -15.06 1.86 23.26
C ASN A 69 -14.55 1.71 21.81
N PHE A 70 -14.20 2.83 21.18
CA PHE A 70 -13.83 2.90 19.78
C PHE A 70 -12.32 2.69 19.59
N GLU A 71 -11.93 1.80 18.66
CA GLU A 71 -10.54 1.57 18.28
C GLU A 71 -10.34 1.99 16.81
N VAL A 72 -9.51 3.01 16.57
CA VAL A 72 -9.12 3.42 15.21
C VAL A 72 -8.20 2.34 14.64
N GLN A 73 -8.60 1.72 13.54
CA GLN A 73 -7.67 0.90 12.77
C GLN A 73 -7.00 1.79 11.73
N PRO A 74 -5.67 1.79 11.64
CA PRO A 74 -5.00 2.60 10.65
C PRO A 74 -5.35 2.09 9.26
N LYS A 75 -5.49 3.00 8.30
CA LYS A 75 -5.70 2.61 6.90
C LYS A 75 -4.48 1.83 6.42
N TYR A 76 -4.70 0.80 5.62
CA TYR A 76 -3.62 -0.03 5.09
C TYR A 76 -3.93 -0.49 3.67
N PHE A 77 -2.90 -0.89 2.94
CA PHE A 77 -2.99 -1.60 1.67
C PHE A 77 -2.09 -2.84 1.69
N PHE A 78 -2.26 -3.73 0.72
CA PHE A 78 -1.42 -4.91 0.54
C PHE A 78 -0.58 -4.78 -0.72
N VAL A 79 0.68 -5.17 -0.64
CA VAL A 79 1.51 -5.51 -1.80
C VAL A 79 1.80 -7.00 -1.67
N LYS A 80 1.25 -7.79 -2.60
CA LYS A 80 1.19 -9.25 -2.49
C LYS A 80 0.64 -9.67 -1.11
N ASN A 81 1.47 -10.27 -0.26
CA ASN A 81 1.14 -10.78 1.07
C ASN A 81 1.61 -9.86 2.22
N LYS A 82 2.26 -8.73 1.94
CA LYS A 82 2.75 -7.78 2.97
C LYS A 82 1.76 -6.62 3.13
N ARG A 83 1.41 -6.32 4.39
CA ARG A 83 0.51 -5.22 4.76
C ARG A 83 1.30 -3.93 5.03
N PHE A 84 0.90 -2.84 4.38
CA PHE A 84 1.46 -1.49 4.53
C PHE A 84 0.43 -0.54 5.13
N ILE A 85 0.78 0.15 6.22
CA ILE A 85 -0.03 1.08 6.98
C ILE A 85 0.20 2.49 6.46
N LEU A 86 -0.84 3.22 6.05
CA LEU A 86 -0.72 4.54 5.43
C LEU A 86 -0.13 5.62 6.35
N ASP A 87 -0.23 5.45 7.66
CA ASP A 87 0.31 6.39 8.66
C ASP A 87 1.76 6.07 9.06
N LYS A 88 2.49 5.28 8.26
CA LYS A 88 3.90 4.94 8.48
C LYS A 88 4.76 5.31 7.28
N PHE A 89 6.01 5.63 7.57
CA PHE A 89 7.06 5.73 6.55
C PHE A 89 7.64 4.34 6.27
N TYR A 90 7.96 4.11 5.00
CA TYR A 90 8.55 2.87 4.51
C TYR A 90 9.81 3.20 3.71
N LEU A 91 10.83 2.35 3.82
CA LEU A 91 12.05 2.48 3.04
C LEU A 91 11.92 1.73 1.72
N VAL A 92 12.24 2.40 0.62
CA VAL A 92 12.33 1.77 -0.70
C VAL A 92 13.80 1.67 -1.10
N GLY A 93 14.30 0.45 -1.24
CA GLY A 93 15.65 0.19 -1.72
C GLY A 93 15.68 0.25 -3.25
N ILE A 94 16.47 1.16 -3.82
CA ILE A 94 16.57 1.30 -5.28
C ILE A 94 17.67 0.37 -5.80
N LEU A 95 17.30 -0.53 -6.71
CA LEU A 95 18.19 -1.47 -7.38
C LEU A 95 18.23 -1.18 -8.89
N ASN A 96 19.23 -0.39 -9.30
CA ASN A 96 19.44 -0.06 -10.71
C ASN A 96 20.26 -1.14 -11.41
N VAL A 97 19.58 -2.00 -12.17
CA VAL A 97 20.16 -3.11 -12.92
C VAL A 97 20.64 -2.62 -14.29
N THR A 98 21.60 -1.70 -14.27
CA THR A 98 22.18 -1.08 -15.46
C THR A 98 23.69 -1.34 -15.52
N PRO A 99 24.30 -1.43 -16.71
CA PRO A 99 25.74 -1.74 -16.85
C PRO A 99 26.66 -0.76 -16.10
N ASP A 100 26.27 0.50 -15.99
CA ASP A 100 27.01 1.54 -15.27
C ASP A 100 26.91 1.43 -13.73
N SER A 101 25.91 0.72 -13.20
CA SER A 101 25.71 0.55 -11.74
C SER A 101 26.49 -0.62 -11.15
N PHE A 102 26.82 -1.63 -11.98
CA PHE A 102 27.47 -2.87 -11.54
C PHE A 102 28.70 -3.25 -12.38
N SER A 103 29.33 -2.27 -13.03
CA SER A 103 30.60 -2.48 -13.73
C SER A 103 31.79 -2.17 -12.81
N ASP A 104 32.71 -3.12 -12.66
CA ASP A 104 34.03 -2.90 -12.01
C ASP A 104 34.98 -2.10 -12.91
N GLY A 105 34.50 -1.09 -13.64
CA GLY A 105 35.26 -0.45 -14.72
C GLY A 105 35.49 -1.34 -15.94
N GLY A 106 34.75 -2.46 -16.05
CA GLY A 106 34.70 -3.34 -17.23
C GLY A 106 33.40 -3.18 -18.04
N LEU A 107 33.43 -3.57 -19.32
CA LEU A 107 32.33 -3.47 -20.29
C LEU A 107 31.16 -4.46 -20.08
N PHE A 108 31.15 -5.22 -18.98
CA PHE A 108 30.19 -6.32 -18.79
C PHE A 108 29.34 -6.12 -17.52
N TYR A 109 28.04 -6.30 -17.69
CA TYR A 109 27.03 -6.33 -16.65
C TYR A 109 27.17 -7.60 -15.80
N ASP A 110 27.22 -7.45 -14.47
CA ASP A 110 27.31 -8.55 -13.51
C ASP A 110 25.97 -8.75 -12.78
N LYS A 111 25.23 -9.77 -13.22
CA LYS A 111 23.94 -10.15 -12.64
C LYS A 111 24.07 -10.59 -11.18
N ASP A 112 25.16 -11.27 -10.82
CA ASP A 112 25.31 -11.82 -9.47
C ASP A 112 25.54 -10.70 -8.45
N LYS A 113 26.26 -9.63 -8.82
CA LYS A 113 26.35 -8.41 -8.01
C LYS A 113 25.04 -7.67 -7.84
N ALA A 114 24.23 -7.61 -8.89
CA ALA A 114 22.91 -6.99 -8.79
C ALA A 114 22.00 -7.76 -7.82
N VAL A 115 22.10 -9.10 -7.83
CA VAL A 115 21.42 -9.95 -6.84
C VAL A 115 21.97 -9.67 -5.44
N GLU A 116 23.28 -9.75 -5.23
CA GLU A 116 23.92 -9.49 -3.93
C GLU A 116 23.49 -8.13 -3.36
N ARG A 117 23.53 -7.07 -4.16
CA ARG A 117 23.08 -5.75 -3.73
C ARG A 117 21.59 -5.72 -3.38
N GLY A 118 20.75 -6.41 -4.15
CA GLY A 118 19.35 -6.59 -3.81
C GLY A 118 19.16 -7.29 -2.46
N LEU A 119 20.03 -8.25 -2.15
CA LEU A 119 19.96 -8.95 -0.87
C LEU A 119 20.38 -8.06 0.30
N GLU A 120 21.45 -7.29 0.12
CA GLU A 120 21.94 -6.29 1.08
C GLU A 120 20.88 -5.23 1.40
N LEU A 121 20.13 -4.74 0.40
CA LEU A 121 19.09 -3.74 0.62
C LEU A 121 18.02 -4.19 1.63
N GLU A 122 17.63 -5.47 1.61
CA GLU A 122 16.72 -6.01 2.62
C GLU A 122 17.38 -6.04 4.01
N GLU A 123 18.67 -6.42 4.09
CA GLU A 123 19.42 -6.44 5.34
C GLU A 123 19.63 -5.03 5.94
N GLU A 124 19.77 -4.03 5.07
CA GLU A 124 19.81 -2.60 5.41
C GLU A 124 18.43 -2.05 5.86
N GLY A 125 17.36 -2.85 5.73
CA GLY A 125 16.04 -2.53 6.24
C GLY A 125 15.06 -1.98 5.20
N ALA A 126 15.29 -2.20 3.90
CA ALA A 126 14.32 -1.86 2.88
C ALA A 126 12.98 -2.60 3.12
N ASP A 127 11.87 -1.89 3.02
CA ASP A 127 10.53 -2.47 3.14
C ASP A 127 9.99 -3.00 1.80
N ILE A 128 10.46 -2.39 0.71
CA ILE A 128 10.22 -2.70 -0.69
C ILE A 128 11.55 -2.50 -1.41
N ILE A 129 11.85 -3.33 -2.40
CA ILE A 129 12.96 -3.09 -3.33
C ILE A 129 12.37 -2.74 -4.70
N ASP A 130 12.84 -1.67 -5.30
CA ASP A 130 12.41 -1.19 -6.61
C ASP A 130 13.50 -1.44 -7.64
N VAL A 131 13.21 -2.25 -8.64
CA VAL A 131 14.18 -2.78 -9.60
C VAL A 131 14.00 -2.09 -10.94
N GLY A 132 15.02 -1.39 -11.43
CA GLY A 132 14.98 -0.68 -12.71
C GLY A 132 16.05 -1.18 -13.67
N GLY A 133 15.68 -1.57 -14.89
CA GLY A 133 16.62 -2.02 -15.93
C GLY A 133 17.05 -0.93 -16.92
N GLU A 134 16.38 0.21 -16.89
CA GLU A 134 16.63 1.38 -17.74
C GLU A 134 17.05 2.58 -16.89
N SER A 135 18.05 3.32 -17.35
CA SER A 135 18.49 4.55 -16.68
C SER A 135 17.58 5.72 -17.07
N THR A 136 17.04 6.42 -16.09
CA THR A 136 16.25 7.66 -16.26
C THR A 136 17.10 8.92 -16.07
N ARG A 137 18.44 8.79 -16.01
CA ARG A 137 19.36 9.92 -15.82
C ARG A 137 19.33 10.86 -17.03
N PRO A 138 19.52 12.18 -16.86
CA PRO A 138 19.59 13.12 -17.98
C PRO A 138 20.63 12.70 -19.02
N GLY A 139 20.20 12.53 -20.26
CA GLY A 139 21.06 12.15 -21.39
C GLY A 139 21.23 10.64 -21.60
N SER A 140 20.56 9.77 -20.82
CA SER A 140 20.48 8.35 -21.14
C SER A 140 19.67 8.13 -22.43
N LEU A 141 20.07 7.12 -23.20
CA LEU A 141 19.27 6.63 -24.32
C LEU A 141 18.32 5.54 -23.81
N PRO A 142 17.05 5.54 -24.25
CA PRO A 142 16.12 4.47 -23.89
C PRO A 142 16.64 3.13 -24.43
N VAL A 143 16.43 2.06 -23.66
CA VAL A 143 16.79 0.71 -24.08
C VAL A 143 15.59 0.02 -24.71
N LYS A 144 15.85 -1.00 -25.54
CA LYS A 144 14.77 -1.82 -26.08
C LYS A 144 14.08 -2.60 -24.96
N THR A 145 12.82 -2.97 -25.17
CA THR A 145 12.05 -3.80 -24.23
C THR A 145 12.80 -5.08 -23.89
N GLU A 146 13.32 -5.78 -24.90
CA GLU A 146 14.00 -7.07 -24.74
C GLU A 146 15.26 -6.91 -23.90
N GLU A 147 16.00 -5.82 -24.09
CA GLU A 147 17.22 -5.53 -23.36
C GLU A 147 16.94 -5.22 -21.88
N GLU A 148 15.88 -4.48 -21.58
CA GLU A 148 15.44 -4.23 -20.20
C GLU A 148 15.03 -5.54 -19.51
N MET A 149 14.27 -6.39 -20.20
CA MET A 149 13.85 -7.71 -19.71
C MET A 149 15.04 -8.63 -19.42
N GLU A 150 16.02 -8.68 -20.32
CA GLU A 150 17.26 -9.45 -20.15
C GLU A 150 18.06 -9.01 -18.91
N ARG A 151 17.99 -7.72 -18.55
CA ARG A 151 18.62 -7.20 -17.33
C ARG A 151 17.84 -7.59 -16.08
N VAL A 152 16.55 -7.28 -16.02
CA VAL A 152 15.77 -7.33 -14.77
C VAL A 152 15.26 -8.72 -14.41
N ILE A 153 14.83 -9.52 -15.39
CA ILE A 153 14.14 -10.80 -15.12
C ILE A 153 15.04 -11.78 -14.35
N PRO A 154 16.31 -12.01 -14.72
CA PRO A 154 17.17 -12.94 -14.00
C PRO A 154 17.44 -12.51 -12.54
N VAL A 155 17.58 -11.20 -12.32
CA VAL A 155 17.81 -10.62 -10.99
C VAL A 155 16.56 -10.78 -10.12
N ILE A 156 15.40 -10.36 -10.64
CA ILE A 156 14.10 -10.46 -9.95
C ILE A 156 13.79 -11.91 -9.56
N LYS A 157 13.99 -12.87 -10.48
CA LYS A 157 13.74 -14.29 -10.21
C LYS A 157 14.57 -14.79 -9.03
N THR A 158 15.86 -14.47 -9.01
CA THR A 158 16.78 -14.92 -7.96
C THR A 158 16.43 -14.27 -6.62
N ILE A 159 16.20 -12.95 -6.59
CA ILE A 159 15.86 -12.24 -5.35
C ILE A 159 14.52 -12.73 -4.77
N ILE A 160 13.51 -13.03 -5.60
CA ILE A 160 12.21 -13.53 -5.12
C ILE A 160 12.34 -14.88 -4.40
N GLU A 161 13.27 -15.75 -4.84
CA GLU A 161 13.48 -17.05 -4.21
C GLU A 161 14.12 -16.92 -2.81
N GLU A 162 14.91 -15.86 -2.60
CA GLU A 162 15.70 -15.68 -1.38
C GLU A 162 15.08 -14.69 -0.38
N LYS A 163 14.20 -13.78 -0.82
CA LYS A 163 13.73 -12.63 -0.02
C LYS A 163 12.25 -12.66 0.37
N LYS A 164 11.94 -11.88 1.40
CA LYS A 164 10.58 -11.74 1.95
C LYS A 164 9.94 -10.39 1.62
N VAL A 165 10.76 -9.37 1.34
CA VAL A 165 10.25 -8.05 0.95
C VAL A 165 9.66 -8.07 -0.46
N PRO A 166 8.54 -7.36 -0.70
CA PRO A 166 8.00 -7.21 -2.03
C PRO A 166 9.00 -6.53 -2.97
N LEU A 167 9.03 -6.99 -4.22
CA LEU A 167 9.71 -6.32 -5.31
C LEU A 167 8.72 -5.49 -6.12
N SER A 168 9.15 -4.28 -6.48
CA SER A 168 8.56 -3.39 -7.46
C SER A 168 9.45 -3.40 -8.71
N ILE A 169 8.85 -3.18 -9.89
CA ILE A 169 9.56 -3.00 -11.14
C ILE A 169 9.39 -1.53 -11.58
N ASP A 170 10.50 -0.81 -11.69
CA ASP A 170 10.54 0.56 -12.24
C ASP A 170 10.67 0.47 -13.75
N THR A 171 9.51 0.51 -14.42
CA THR A 171 9.46 0.51 -15.88
C THR A 171 8.25 1.30 -16.38
N THR A 172 8.41 1.94 -17.54
CA THR A 172 7.29 2.57 -18.27
C THR A 172 6.77 1.69 -19.40
N LYS A 173 7.44 0.56 -19.67
CA LYS A 173 7.11 -0.35 -20.77
C LYS A 173 6.12 -1.40 -20.29
N ALA A 174 4.90 -1.36 -20.82
CA ALA A 174 3.83 -2.28 -20.42
C ALA A 174 4.24 -3.76 -20.51
N VAL A 175 5.00 -4.14 -21.54
CA VAL A 175 5.48 -5.52 -21.74
C VAL A 175 6.47 -5.97 -20.66
N VAL A 176 7.25 -5.05 -20.07
CA VAL A 176 8.17 -5.37 -18.96
C VAL A 176 7.40 -5.49 -17.64
N ALA A 177 6.29 -4.77 -17.51
CA ALA A 177 5.44 -4.76 -16.30
C ALA A 177 4.47 -5.96 -16.21
N GLU A 178 4.22 -6.67 -17.30
CA GLU A 178 3.35 -7.85 -17.38
C GLU A 178 4.05 -9.13 -16.88
#